data_AF-A0AAN8XFQ8-F1
#
_entry.id   AF-A0AAN8XFQ8-F1
#
_cell.length_a   1.000
_cell.length_b   1.000
_cell.length_c   1.000
_cell.angle_alpha   90.00
_cell.angle_beta   90.00
_cell.angle_gamma   90.00
#
_symmetry.space_group_name_H-M   'P 1'
#
loop_
_entity.id
_entity.type
_entity.pdbx_description
1 polymer ?
#
loop_
_entity_poly.entity_id
_entity_poly.type
_entity_poly.pdbx_seq_one_letter_code
_entity_poly.pdbx_strand_id
1 'polypeptide(L)'
;MSDMETGNLRTEEQLRDALRTMQRFGHIPITGRLDEATKELMKRPRCSLPDVLPESYSPLAAVHTRSRVRRFVKQGSRWDRYNITWG
;
A
#
# COMPACT_ATOMS: atom_id res chain seq x y z
N MET A 1 -5.64 -25.93 16.34
CA MET A 1 -5.10 -25.28 15.13
C MET A 1 -4.46 -23.98 15.59
N SER A 2 -3.15 -23.88 15.44
CA SER A 2 -2.24 -23.02 16.20
C SER A 2 -2.37 -21.54 15.89
N ASP A 3 -2.80 -20.79 16.89
CA ASP A 3 -2.63 -19.35 17.06
C ASP A 3 -1.56 -19.20 18.16
N MET A 4 -0.37 -18.67 17.83
CA MET A 4 0.88 -18.51 18.63
C MET A 4 2.08 -18.86 17.72
N GLU A 5 3.16 -18.11 17.50
CA GLU A 5 3.79 -16.97 18.17
C GLU A 5 4.86 -16.45 17.18
N THR A 6 4.81 -15.16 16.80
CA THR A 6 5.87 -14.25 16.25
C THR A 6 5.13 -13.25 15.34
N GLY A 7 5.17 -11.93 15.47
CA GLY A 7 6.03 -11.06 16.25
C GLY A 7 5.54 -9.63 16.04
N ASN A 8 4.75 -9.12 16.98
CA ASN A 8 4.15 -7.80 16.89
C ASN A 8 4.36 -7.01 18.17
N LEU A 9 5.62 -6.72 18.53
CA LEU A 9 5.92 -5.51 19.29
C LEU A 9 5.73 -4.31 18.34
N ARG A 10 4.52 -4.11 17.80
CA ARG A 10 4.19 -2.84 17.16
C ARG A 10 3.98 -1.83 18.26
N THR A 11 4.86 -0.85 18.34
CA THR A 11 4.66 0.26 19.26
C THR A 11 3.42 1.03 18.88
N GLU A 12 2.81 1.73 19.84
CA GLU A 12 1.70 2.65 19.58
C GLU A 12 2.06 3.66 18.46
N GLU A 13 3.33 4.07 18.40
CA GLU A 13 3.84 4.95 17.36
C GLU A 13 3.81 4.29 15.97
N GLN A 14 4.26 3.04 15.86
CA GLN A 14 4.20 2.29 14.59
C GLN A 14 2.76 2.08 14.12
N LEU A 15 1.82 1.85 15.03
CA LEU A 15 0.40 1.77 14.71
C LEU A 15 -0.13 3.11 14.18
N ARG A 16 0.19 4.22 14.87
CA ARG A 16 -0.22 5.57 14.46
C ARG A 16 0.34 5.93 13.08
N ASP A 17 1.59 5.56 12.78
CA ASP A 17 2.20 5.83 11.48
C ASP A 17 1.60 4.97 10.36
N ALA A 18 1.26 3.71 10.65
CA ALA A 18 0.49 2.87 9.72
C ALA A 18 -0.89 3.46 9.44
N LEU A 19 -1.59 3.96 10.47
CA LEU A 19 -2.89 4.64 10.31
C LEU A 19 -2.77 5.90 9.45
N ARG A 20 -1.75 6.73 9.68
CA ARG A 20 -1.50 7.92 8.84
C ARG A 20 -1.30 7.57 7.38
N THR A 21 -0.54 6.50 7.12
CA THR A 21 -0.27 6.00 5.76
C THR A 21 -1.56 5.55 5.07
N MET A 22 -2.39 4.79 5.78
CA MET A 22 -3.68 4.34 5.27
C MET A 22 -4.64 5.50 5.01
N GLN A 23 -4.73 6.47 5.93
CA GLN A 23 -5.59 7.65 5.80
C GLN A 23 -5.20 8.49 4.58
N ARG A 24 -3.88 8.65 4.36
CA ARG A 24 -3.35 9.33 3.16
C ARG A 24 -3.75 8.61 1.88
N PHE A 25 -3.71 7.28 1.85
CA PHE A 25 -4.12 6.50 0.68
C PHE A 25 -5.64 6.59 0.45
N GLY A 26 -6.43 6.52 1.52
CA GLY A 26 -7.88 6.65 1.50
C GLY A 26 -8.40 8.07 1.23
N HIS A 27 -7.51 9.06 1.10
CA HIS A 27 -7.84 10.48 0.90
C HIS A 27 -8.79 11.03 1.98
N ILE A 28 -8.63 10.58 3.22
CA ILE A 28 -9.34 11.10 4.41
C ILE A 28 -8.37 11.91 5.29
N PRO A 29 -8.87 12.72 6.24
CA PRO A 29 -8.01 13.48 7.15
C PRO A 29 -6.98 12.60 7.87
N ILE A 30 -5.72 13.03 7.84
CA ILE A 30 -4.59 12.28 8.42
C ILE A 30 -4.50 12.60 9.92
N THR A 31 -5.15 11.79 10.74
CA THR A 31 -5.20 11.95 12.21
C THR A 31 -4.23 11.00 12.92
N GLY A 32 -3.87 9.89 12.29
CA GLY A 32 -3.14 8.78 12.92
C GLY A 32 -3.91 8.09 14.03
N ARG A 33 -5.24 8.27 14.08
CA ARG A 33 -6.13 7.67 15.08
C ARG A 33 -7.21 6.86 14.37
N LEU A 34 -7.76 5.87 15.06
CA LEU A 34 -8.89 5.09 14.59
C LEU A 34 -10.21 5.86 14.78
N ASP A 35 -10.37 6.96 14.06
CA ASP A 35 -11.59 7.78 14.05
C ASP A 35 -12.71 7.16 13.17
N GLU A 36 -13.90 7.75 13.20
CA GLU A 36 -15.07 7.17 12.53
C GLU A 36 -14.91 7.13 11.01
N ALA A 37 -14.30 8.16 10.41
CA ALA A 37 -13.98 8.17 8.98
C ALA A 37 -13.01 7.04 8.60
N THR A 38 -12.01 6.78 9.43
CA THR A 38 -11.05 5.67 9.26
C THR A 38 -11.75 4.32 9.35
N LYS A 39 -12.68 4.14 10.31
CA LYS A 39 -13.46 2.90 10.45
C LYS A 39 -14.39 2.66 9.26
N GLU A 40 -15.07 3.71 8.80
CA GLU A 40 -15.95 3.61 7.63
C GLU A 40 -15.15 3.21 6.39
N LEU A 41 -13.98 3.84 6.17
CA LEU A 41 -13.08 3.49 5.09
C LEU A 41 -12.64 2.02 5.16
N MET A 42 -12.23 1.52 6.34
CA MET A 42 -11.78 0.13 6.51
C MET A 42 -12.86 -0.92 6.24
N LYS A 43 -14.14 -0.58 6.44
CA LYS A 43 -15.29 -1.47 6.21
C LYS A 43 -15.68 -1.61 4.74
N ARG A 44 -15.25 -0.68 3.88
CA ARG A 44 -15.59 -0.72 2.45
C ARG A 44 -14.95 -1.95 1.79
N PRO A 45 -15.66 -2.64 0.88
CA PRO A 45 -15.10 -3.76 0.13
C PRO A 45 -13.90 -3.28 -0.70
N ARG A 46 -12.82 -4.06 -0.72
CA ARG A 46 -11.54 -3.70 -1.34
C ARG A 46 -10.85 -4.91 -1.95
N CYS A 47 -9.92 -4.64 -2.86
CA CYS A 47 -9.02 -5.66 -3.40
C CYS A 47 -8.09 -6.19 -2.31
N SER A 48 -7.59 -7.42 -2.47
CA SER A 48 -6.56 -8.01 -1.61
C SER A 48 -5.15 -7.51 -1.92
N LEU A 49 -4.95 -6.78 -3.01
CA LEU A 49 -3.65 -6.23 -3.39
C LEU A 49 -3.23 -5.12 -2.41
N PRO A 50 -2.01 -5.16 -1.84
CA PRO A 50 -1.53 -4.12 -0.94
C PRO A 50 -1.43 -2.74 -1.61
N ASP A 51 -1.87 -1.71 -0.90
CA ASP A 51 -1.85 -0.31 -1.36
C ASP A 51 -0.42 0.27 -1.43
N VAL A 52 0.45 -0.18 -0.52
CA VAL A 52 1.88 0.18 -0.49
C VAL A 52 2.67 -1.05 -0.92
N LEU A 53 3.16 -1.01 -2.16
CA LEU A 53 3.99 -2.08 -2.70
C LEU A 53 5.40 -2.01 -2.08
N PRO A 54 5.98 -3.14 -1.63
CA PRO A 54 7.37 -3.19 -1.23
C PRO A 54 8.28 -2.79 -2.40
N GLU A 55 9.44 -2.22 -2.11
CA GLU A 55 10.42 -1.85 -3.14
C GLU A 55 10.73 -3.02 -4.09
N SER A 56 10.83 -4.24 -3.57
CA SER A 56 11.09 -5.45 -4.37
C SER A 56 10.04 -5.76 -5.46
N TYR A 57 8.79 -5.33 -5.25
CA TYR A 57 7.69 -5.50 -6.21
C TYR A 57 7.39 -4.20 -6.97
N SER A 58 8.05 -3.11 -6.61
CA SER A 58 7.93 -1.84 -7.31
C SER A 58 8.96 -1.80 -8.45
N PRO A 59 8.55 -1.85 -9.72
CA PRO A 59 9.48 -1.63 -10.85
C PRO A 59 10.16 -0.24 -10.80
N LEU A 60 9.72 0.67 -9.92
CA LEU A 60 10.40 1.94 -9.65
C LEU A 60 11.62 1.80 -8.72
N ALA A 61 11.72 0.75 -7.91
CA ALA A 61 12.89 0.53 -7.04
C ALA A 61 14.15 0.15 -7.83
N ALA A 62 13.98 -0.50 -8.99
CA ALA A 62 15.07 -0.74 -9.94
C ALA A 62 15.62 0.56 -10.58
N VAL A 63 14.95 1.70 -10.38
CA VAL A 63 15.30 3.02 -10.95
C VAL A 63 16.01 3.91 -9.92
N HIS A 64 16.59 3.36 -8.85
CA HIS A 64 17.54 4.12 -8.01
C HIS A 64 18.86 4.47 -8.74
N THR A 65 19.05 3.98 -9.98
CA THR A 65 20.08 4.45 -10.91
C THR A 65 19.59 5.68 -11.70
N ARG A 66 19.65 6.86 -11.07
CA ARG A 66 19.74 8.20 -11.72
C ARG A 66 18.72 8.55 -12.85
N SER A 67 17.55 7.93 -12.96
CA SER A 67 16.59 8.27 -14.02
C SER A 67 15.30 8.92 -13.49
N ARG A 68 14.72 9.84 -14.29
CA ARG A 68 13.53 10.61 -13.95
C ARG A 68 12.34 9.69 -13.66
N VAL A 69 11.87 9.70 -12.42
CA VAL A 69 10.64 8.99 -12.00
C VAL A 69 9.43 9.59 -12.71
N ARG A 70 8.75 8.80 -13.55
CA ARG A 70 7.47 9.18 -14.16
C ARG A 70 6.40 9.18 -13.07
N ARG A 71 6.01 10.38 -12.61
CA ARG A 71 5.07 10.63 -11.49
C ARG A 71 3.69 9.95 -11.60
N PHE A 72 3.30 9.48 -12.79
CA PHE A 72 1.98 8.91 -13.07
C PHE A 72 1.98 7.38 -13.28
N VAL A 73 3.14 6.72 -13.31
CA VAL A 73 3.21 5.24 -13.45
C VAL A 73 3.26 4.64 -12.04
N LYS A 74 2.11 4.59 -11.37
CA LYS A 74 2.02 4.21 -9.94
C LYS A 74 2.03 2.70 -9.69
N GLN A 75 1.75 1.87 -10.69
CA GLN A 75 1.71 0.41 -10.58
C GLN A 75 2.24 -0.21 -11.87
N GLY A 76 3.19 -1.15 -11.72
CA GLY A 76 3.54 -2.13 -12.74
C GLY A 76 4.16 -1.61 -14.03
N SER A 77 5.10 -2.37 -14.57
CA SER A 77 5.51 -2.25 -15.97
C SER A 77 4.27 -2.29 -16.87
N ARG A 78 4.10 -1.26 -17.70
CA ARG A 78 3.13 -1.28 -18.80
C ARG A 78 3.38 -2.53 -19.65
N TRP A 79 2.32 -3.20 -20.09
CA TRP A 79 2.47 -4.26 -21.09
C TRP A 79 3.12 -3.69 -22.36
N ASP A 80 4.26 -4.25 -22.76
CA ASP A 80 4.98 -3.81 -23.96
C ASP A 80 4.18 -4.09 -25.25
N ARG A 81 3.28 -5.09 -25.19
CA ARG A 81 2.40 -5.47 -26.27
C ARG A 81 0.95 -5.15 -25.90
N TYR A 82 0.17 -4.78 -26.92
CA TYR A 82 -1.23 -4.40 -26.76
C TYR A 82 -2.21 -5.57 -26.92
N ASN A 83 -1.79 -6.65 -27.55
CA ASN A 83 -2.60 -7.86 -27.67
C ASN A 83 -2.34 -8.76 -26.45
N ILE A 84 -3.27 -8.73 -25.49
CA ILE A 84 -3.19 -9.49 -24.24
C ILE A 84 -4.18 -10.64 -24.33
N THR A 85 -3.71 -11.87 -24.13
CA THR A 85 -4.53 -13.08 -24.10
C THR A 85 -4.72 -13.55 -22.65
N TRP A 86 -5.92 -13.99 -22.31
CA TRP A 86 -6.25 -14.61 -21.02
C TRP A 86 -6.88 -15.99 -21.27
N GLY A 87 -6.51 -16.98 -20.46
CA GLY A 87 -6.95 -18.37 -20.57
C GLY A 87 -6.74 -19.10 -19.25
#